data_AF-A0A6P0HXR5-F1
#
_entry.id   AF-A0A6P0HXR5-F1
#
_cell.length_a   1.000
_cell.length_b   1.000
_cell.length_c   1.000
_cell.angle_alpha   90.00
_cell.angle_beta   90.00
_cell.angle_gamma   90.00
#
_symmetry.space_group_name_H-M   'P 1'
#
loop_
_entity.id
_entity.type
_entity.pdbx_description
1 polymer ?
#
loop_
_entity_poly.entity_id
_entity_poly.type
_entity_poly.pdbx_seq_one_letter_code
_entity_poly.pdbx_strand_id
1 'polypeptide(L)'
;MTNYRRIVVWVMSVLVALTCLNISPSKAIAAETNLVVNGSFEEPVIEYVSFENPIPGWDISESVAVEMRRPFTADAYDGEQFIELDGTTFFLNGLTRISQDLPTEEGQTYKLSFAFSPAPGVLDNKLNVYWQNELVVALDESGEGLSKNDWQVYDYCLEANSTNTTLSFDNLNETPDDQGSYFDAVSVVANSPECSLEKGNIIVSGDSNVINYALGTSNDTIVPGNKQFFTNILGSGDSVVIEQGYNSASASHANQGIALSNFYKNLGASSEFITTPLNTGALTGVDLFISILPNNSFQSGELSEIGGLLNHGGTVLFVGENSNSAFIAVNNNINSALEEMGSTMRIIGAGLTGTASGSKIANHPFTTDVSSFRYNGGSKVENGTALIYHTDNTSQIVAVEEILVE
;
A
#
# COMPACT_ATOMS: atom_id res chain seq x y z
N MET A 1 16.18 65.54 -60.91
CA MET A 1 15.42 64.28 -60.98
C MET A 1 16.38 63.15 -60.69
N THR A 2 16.21 62.63 -59.48
CA THR A 2 16.94 61.60 -58.74
C THR A 2 16.91 60.25 -59.44
N ASN A 3 18.01 59.48 -59.40
CA ASN A 3 17.93 58.02 -59.44
C ASN A 3 19.04 57.39 -58.59
N TYR A 4 18.60 56.55 -57.65
CA TYR A 4 19.31 56.03 -56.50
C TYR A 4 20.24 54.85 -56.85
N ARG A 5 21.45 54.86 -56.27
CA ARG A 5 22.33 53.70 -56.14
C ARG A 5 21.71 52.70 -55.15
N ARG A 6 21.54 51.44 -55.57
CA ARG A 6 21.14 50.32 -54.71
C ARG A 6 22.33 49.89 -53.84
N ILE A 7 22.18 50.01 -52.52
CA ILE A 7 23.03 49.35 -51.52
C ILE A 7 22.34 48.02 -51.18
N VAL A 8 23.07 46.92 -51.35
CA VAL A 8 22.65 45.57 -50.95
C VAL A 8 22.99 45.41 -49.47
N VAL A 9 21.97 45.26 -48.62
CA VAL A 9 22.14 44.87 -47.21
C VAL A 9 21.91 43.36 -47.12
N TRP A 10 22.94 42.64 -46.70
CA TRP A 10 22.86 41.24 -46.31
C TRP A 10 22.20 41.15 -44.93
N VAL A 11 21.02 40.50 -44.85
CA VAL A 11 20.44 40.10 -43.56
C VAL A 11 20.74 38.62 -43.37
N MET A 12 21.66 38.30 -42.44
CA MET A 12 21.78 36.95 -41.91
C MET A 12 20.51 36.62 -41.13
N SER A 13 19.77 35.62 -41.59
CA SER A 13 18.67 35.04 -40.83
C SER A 13 19.25 34.00 -39.87
N VAL A 14 19.24 34.32 -38.56
CA VAL A 14 19.53 33.35 -37.50
C VAL A 14 18.28 32.49 -37.34
N LEU A 15 18.38 31.22 -37.71
CA LEU A 15 17.35 30.21 -37.46
C LEU A 15 17.46 29.79 -35.98
N VAL A 16 16.61 30.34 -35.11
CA VAL A 16 16.45 29.83 -33.75
C VAL A 16 15.55 28.60 -33.84
N ALA A 17 16.15 27.41 -33.70
CA ALA A 17 15.41 26.18 -33.52
C ALA A 17 14.73 26.23 -32.15
N LEU A 18 13.42 26.52 -32.14
CA LEU A 18 12.58 26.37 -30.95
C LEU A 18 12.39 24.87 -30.72
N THR A 19 13.18 24.28 -29.83
CA THR A 19 12.87 22.97 -29.26
C THR A 19 11.60 23.12 -28.43
N CYS A 20 10.45 22.67 -28.96
CA CYS A 20 9.28 22.40 -28.16
C CYS A 20 9.65 21.30 -27.16
N LEU A 21 9.98 21.70 -25.93
CA LEU A 21 9.96 20.80 -24.80
C LEU A 21 8.48 20.37 -24.66
N ASN A 22 8.18 19.12 -25.02
CA ASN A 22 6.92 18.49 -24.62
C ASN A 22 7.01 18.31 -23.10
N ILE A 23 6.64 19.37 -22.36
CA ILE A 23 6.28 19.24 -20.97
C ILE A 23 4.97 18.46 -21.01
N SER A 24 5.05 17.14 -20.79
CA SER A 24 3.86 16.36 -20.46
C SER A 24 3.13 17.13 -19.36
N PRO A 25 1.82 17.39 -19.49
CA PRO A 25 1.08 18.00 -18.40
C PRO A 25 1.34 17.15 -17.16
N SER A 26 1.92 17.75 -16.13
CA SER A 26 1.84 17.22 -14.78
C SER A 26 0.36 16.94 -14.57
N LYS A 27 0.03 15.68 -14.27
CA LYS A 27 -1.31 15.27 -13.88
C LYS A 27 -1.59 16.09 -12.62
N ALA A 28 -2.31 17.20 -12.77
CA ALA A 28 -2.76 17.96 -11.62
C ALA A 28 -3.61 16.98 -10.82
N ILE A 29 -3.15 16.61 -9.63
CA ILE A 29 -3.94 15.89 -8.65
C ILE A 29 -5.12 16.83 -8.38
N ALA A 30 -6.30 16.48 -8.90
CA ALA A 30 -7.52 17.12 -8.44
C ALA A 30 -7.59 16.88 -6.94
N ALA A 31 -7.80 17.94 -6.15
CA ALA A 31 -8.02 17.76 -4.73
C ALA A 31 -9.21 16.81 -4.56
N GLU A 32 -8.99 15.70 -3.85
CA GLU A 32 -10.04 14.76 -3.51
C GLU A 32 -11.15 15.52 -2.79
N THR A 33 -12.33 15.61 -3.43
CA THR A 33 -13.45 16.35 -2.88
C THR A 33 -14.17 15.43 -1.90
N ASN A 34 -14.17 15.80 -0.62
CA ASN A 34 -14.96 15.09 0.38
C ASN A 34 -16.46 15.24 0.03
N LEU A 35 -17.15 14.10 -0.13
CA LEU A 35 -18.58 14.06 -0.40
C LEU A 35 -19.43 14.31 0.84
N VAL A 36 -18.86 14.09 2.04
CA VAL A 36 -19.55 14.27 3.31
C VAL A 36 -19.63 15.76 3.63
N VAL A 37 -20.87 16.26 3.76
CA VAL A 37 -21.15 17.59 4.30
C VAL A 37 -21.08 17.54 5.81
N ASN A 38 -20.35 18.49 6.40
CA ASN A 38 -20.22 18.65 7.86
C ASN A 38 -19.74 17.37 8.57
N GLY A 39 -18.73 16.71 8.00
CA GLY A 39 -18.18 15.47 8.54
C GLY A 39 -17.44 15.60 9.87
N SER A 40 -16.97 16.82 10.19
CA SER A 40 -16.35 17.16 11.48
C SER A 40 -17.32 17.88 12.43
N PHE A 41 -18.61 17.95 12.09
CA PHE A 41 -19.68 18.44 12.97
C PHE A 41 -19.50 19.87 13.53
N GLU A 42 -18.78 20.72 12.80
CA GLU A 42 -18.50 22.09 13.24
C GLU A 42 -19.68 23.06 13.07
N GLU A 43 -20.72 22.62 12.38
CA GLU A 43 -21.96 23.38 12.22
C GLU A 43 -23.16 22.60 12.77
N PRO A 44 -24.09 23.25 13.50
CA PRO A 44 -23.96 24.58 14.06
C PRO A 44 -22.88 24.62 15.16
N VAL A 45 -22.29 25.80 15.37
CA VAL A 45 -21.35 26.03 16.47
C VAL A 45 -22.10 26.09 17.80
N ILE A 46 -21.85 25.14 18.70
CA ILE A 46 -22.49 25.06 20.04
C ILE A 46 -21.57 25.57 21.15
N GLU A 47 -22.09 25.80 22.37
CA GLU A 47 -21.28 26.26 23.51
C GLU A 47 -20.69 25.12 24.36
N TYR A 48 -21.46 24.03 24.61
CA TYR A 48 -20.98 22.91 25.42
C TYR A 48 -21.57 21.55 25.02
N VAL A 49 -22.86 21.32 25.27
CA VAL A 49 -23.60 20.14 24.79
C VAL A 49 -24.89 20.64 24.16
N SER A 50 -25.22 20.13 22.99
CA SER A 50 -26.47 20.45 22.30
C SER A 50 -27.13 19.19 21.78
N PHE A 51 -28.46 19.15 21.89
CA PHE A 51 -29.31 18.12 21.30
C PHE A 51 -29.89 18.62 19.96
N GLU A 52 -29.17 19.52 19.29
CA GLU A 52 -29.71 20.31 18.19
C GLU A 52 -30.04 19.44 16.97
N ASN A 53 -31.26 19.66 16.47
CA ASN A 53 -31.74 19.21 15.18
C ASN A 53 -32.25 20.46 14.44
N PRO A 54 -31.74 20.75 13.23
CA PRO A 54 -30.94 19.87 12.37
C PRO A 54 -29.42 20.01 12.53
N ILE A 55 -28.70 18.90 12.35
CA ILE A 55 -27.26 18.87 12.05
C ILE A 55 -27.13 19.01 10.52
N PRO A 56 -26.57 20.12 9.99
CA PRO A 56 -26.44 20.32 8.55
C PRO A 56 -25.78 19.14 7.85
N GLY A 57 -26.42 18.61 6.80
CA GLY A 57 -25.92 17.47 6.03
C GLY A 57 -26.29 16.09 6.57
N TRP A 58 -26.86 15.99 7.77
CA TRP A 58 -27.13 14.70 8.39
C TRP A 58 -28.60 14.52 8.77
N ASP A 59 -29.17 13.39 8.36
CA ASP A 59 -30.51 12.95 8.70
C ASP A 59 -30.47 11.98 9.88
N ILE A 60 -31.26 12.27 10.91
CA ILE A 60 -31.42 11.43 12.09
C ILE A 60 -32.71 10.62 11.91
N SER A 61 -32.58 9.31 11.69
CA SER A 61 -33.69 8.44 11.27
C SER A 61 -34.27 7.61 12.40
N GLU A 62 -33.45 7.27 13.38
CA GLU A 62 -33.84 6.61 14.63
C GLU A 62 -33.08 7.36 15.72
N SER A 63 -33.76 7.94 16.70
CA SER A 63 -33.09 8.58 17.85
C SER A 63 -34.11 9.00 18.90
N VAL A 64 -33.68 9.04 20.15
CA VAL A 64 -34.31 9.89 21.17
C VAL A 64 -33.54 11.18 21.41
N ALA A 65 -32.20 11.17 21.23
CA ALA A 65 -31.31 12.33 21.16
C ALA A 65 -29.98 11.97 20.46
N VAL A 66 -29.44 12.90 19.67
CA VAL A 66 -28.01 12.92 19.26
C VAL A 66 -27.34 14.04 20.04
N GLU A 67 -26.18 13.79 20.62
CA GLU A 67 -25.43 14.82 21.35
C GLU A 67 -24.28 15.35 20.51
N MET A 68 -24.33 16.64 20.20
CA MET A 68 -23.15 17.38 19.76
C MET A 68 -22.39 17.87 21.00
N ARG A 69 -21.07 17.69 21.03
CA ARG A 69 -20.23 18.05 22.18
C ARG A 69 -19.09 18.98 21.78
N ARG A 70 -18.91 20.06 22.55
CA ARG A 70 -17.78 21.01 22.47
C ARG A 70 -17.08 21.10 23.83
N PRO A 71 -16.03 20.30 24.07
CA PRO A 71 -15.37 20.29 25.38
C PRO A 71 -14.57 21.58 25.64
N PHE A 72 -14.55 22.05 26.90
CA PHE A 72 -13.81 23.26 27.32
C PHE A 72 -12.28 23.15 27.23
N THR A 73 -11.75 21.94 27.24
CA THR A 73 -10.34 21.61 27.01
C THR A 73 -10.32 20.55 25.92
N ALA A 74 -9.66 20.85 24.80
CA ALA A 74 -9.79 20.13 23.53
C ALA A 74 -9.64 18.61 23.67
N ASP A 75 -10.59 17.88 23.09
CA ASP A 75 -10.55 16.43 22.84
C ASP A 75 -11.40 16.04 21.61
N ALA A 76 -11.75 16.97 20.69
CA ALA A 76 -12.28 16.61 19.36
C ALA A 76 -11.14 16.09 18.47
N TYR A 77 -11.43 15.23 17.48
CA TYR A 77 -10.40 14.75 16.57
C TYR A 77 -10.06 15.81 15.52
N ASP A 78 -11.09 16.41 14.93
CA ASP A 78 -11.00 17.56 14.04
C ASP A 78 -11.83 18.73 14.60
N GLY A 79 -11.40 19.95 14.32
CA GLY A 79 -12.08 21.15 14.80
C GLY A 79 -12.20 21.26 16.33
N GLU A 80 -13.41 21.55 16.80
CA GLU A 80 -13.75 21.79 18.20
C GLU A 80 -14.95 20.95 18.69
N GLN A 81 -15.65 20.24 17.81
CA GLN A 81 -16.90 19.53 18.10
C GLN A 81 -16.90 18.10 17.56
N PHE A 82 -17.67 17.22 18.18
CA PHE A 82 -17.88 15.84 17.72
C PHE A 82 -19.27 15.34 18.09
N ILE A 83 -19.65 14.16 17.58
CA ILE A 83 -20.93 13.51 17.89
C ILE A 83 -20.74 12.41 18.92
N GLU A 84 -21.67 12.34 19.85
CA GLU A 84 -21.96 11.18 20.70
C GLU A 84 -23.28 10.53 20.27
N LEU A 85 -23.24 9.21 20.11
CA LEU A 85 -24.44 8.36 20.01
C LEU A 85 -24.87 7.89 21.40
N ASP A 86 -26.10 7.36 21.51
CA ASP A 86 -26.78 7.04 22.79
C ASP A 86 -27.11 8.26 23.68
N GLY A 87 -27.34 9.42 23.06
CA GLY A 87 -27.71 10.64 23.78
C GLY A 87 -29.05 10.53 24.52
N THR A 88 -29.19 11.34 25.59
CA THR A 88 -30.37 11.30 26.47
C THR A 88 -31.23 12.56 26.37
N THR A 89 -32.55 12.42 26.52
CA THR A 89 -33.40 13.55 26.89
C THR A 89 -33.99 13.33 28.27
N PHE A 90 -34.52 14.38 28.91
CA PHE A 90 -35.13 14.33 30.26
C PHE A 90 -36.16 13.20 30.50
N PHE A 91 -36.66 12.52 29.46
CA PHE A 91 -37.67 11.47 29.57
C PHE A 91 -37.39 10.19 28.78
N LEU A 92 -36.35 10.15 27.93
CA LEU A 92 -36.08 9.03 27.02
C LEU A 92 -34.58 8.89 26.75
N ASN A 93 -34.12 7.65 26.81
CA ASN A 93 -32.79 7.14 26.50
C ASN A 93 -32.89 6.20 25.30
N GLY A 94 -31.91 6.20 24.40
CA GLY A 94 -32.11 5.46 23.17
C GLY A 94 -31.06 5.57 22.09
N LEU A 95 -30.98 4.43 21.42
CA LEU A 95 -30.15 4.16 20.28
C LEU A 95 -30.48 5.12 19.14
N THR A 96 -29.43 5.49 18.42
CA THR A 96 -29.48 6.46 17.35
C THR A 96 -28.87 5.90 16.07
N ARG A 97 -29.52 6.21 14.95
CA ARG A 97 -28.99 6.15 13.59
C ARG A 97 -28.99 7.53 12.95
N ILE A 98 -27.82 7.92 12.46
CA ILE A 98 -27.59 9.14 11.68
C ILE A 98 -27.04 8.76 10.30
N SER A 99 -27.44 9.50 9.27
CA SER A 99 -27.14 9.15 7.88
C SER A 99 -26.98 10.36 6.99
N GLN A 100 -26.26 10.18 5.87
CA GLN A 100 -26.16 11.15 4.80
C GLN A 100 -26.20 10.43 3.45
N ASP A 101 -27.03 10.92 2.54
CA ASP A 101 -27.04 10.47 1.15
C ASP A 101 -25.93 11.17 0.36
N LEU A 102 -25.02 10.39 -0.21
CA LEU A 102 -23.85 10.85 -0.93
C LEU A 102 -24.03 10.62 -2.44
N PRO A 103 -23.76 11.63 -3.29
CA PRO A 103 -23.77 11.43 -4.73
C PRO A 103 -22.59 10.55 -5.14
N THR A 104 -22.87 9.35 -5.64
CA THR A 104 -21.88 8.34 -6.01
C THR A 104 -22.02 7.92 -7.48
N GLU A 105 -21.07 7.12 -7.97
CA GLU A 105 -21.11 6.50 -9.29
C GLU A 105 -21.07 4.98 -9.15
N GLU A 106 -21.96 4.28 -9.85
CA GLU A 106 -22.00 2.81 -9.81
C GLU A 106 -20.69 2.21 -10.36
N GLY A 107 -20.09 1.28 -9.62
CA GLY A 107 -18.80 0.65 -9.91
C GLY A 107 -17.56 1.45 -9.48
N GLN A 108 -17.75 2.65 -8.91
CA GLN A 108 -16.65 3.49 -8.43
C GLN A 108 -16.30 3.12 -6.98
N THR A 109 -15.00 2.98 -6.70
CA THR A 109 -14.49 2.81 -5.33
C THR A 109 -14.25 4.17 -4.66
N TYR A 110 -14.62 4.24 -3.38
CA TYR A 110 -14.50 5.38 -2.50
C TYR A 110 -13.69 5.00 -1.26
N LYS A 111 -12.87 5.93 -0.74
CA LYS A 111 -12.29 5.81 0.59
C LYS A 111 -13.24 6.48 1.59
N LEU A 112 -13.79 5.70 2.52
CA LEU A 112 -14.42 6.19 3.74
C LEU A 112 -13.34 6.30 4.82
N SER A 113 -13.28 7.44 5.51
CA SER A 113 -12.45 7.65 6.69
C SER A 113 -13.28 8.29 7.80
N PHE A 114 -13.09 7.88 9.05
CA PHE A 114 -13.67 8.53 10.22
C PHE A 114 -12.82 8.27 11.47
N ALA A 115 -12.89 9.17 12.43
CA ALA A 115 -12.32 8.99 13.75
C ALA A 115 -13.39 8.47 14.72
N PHE A 116 -13.03 7.49 15.55
CA PHE A 116 -13.88 6.95 16.60
C PHE A 116 -13.12 6.91 17.92
N SER A 117 -13.84 7.13 19.02
CA SER A 117 -13.32 6.96 20.36
C SER A 117 -14.39 6.43 21.31
N PRO A 118 -14.09 5.43 22.16
CA PRO A 118 -14.98 5.10 23.25
C PRO A 118 -15.01 6.24 24.28
N ALA A 119 -16.19 6.57 24.79
CA ALA A 119 -16.37 7.59 25.79
C ALA A 119 -15.61 7.24 27.09
N PRO A 120 -14.76 8.14 27.62
CA PRO A 120 -13.97 7.85 28.81
C PRO A 120 -14.82 7.47 30.02
N GLY A 121 -14.55 6.30 30.59
CA GLY A 121 -15.26 5.75 31.74
C GLY A 121 -16.53 4.95 31.41
N VAL A 122 -16.89 4.83 30.13
CA VAL A 122 -18.09 4.13 29.66
C VAL A 122 -17.71 2.73 29.18
N LEU A 123 -18.45 1.70 29.60
CA LEU A 123 -18.12 0.31 29.29
C LEU A 123 -18.58 -0.13 27.90
N ASP A 124 -19.81 0.22 27.51
CA ASP A 124 -20.42 -0.15 26.24
C ASP A 124 -20.25 1.05 25.29
N ASN A 125 -19.44 0.91 24.24
CA ASN A 125 -19.33 1.94 23.19
C ASN A 125 -19.37 1.25 21.83
N LYS A 126 -20.55 1.29 21.19
CA LYS A 126 -20.73 0.66 19.88
C LYS A 126 -20.92 1.66 18.78
N LEU A 127 -20.30 1.37 17.64
CA LEU A 127 -20.50 2.11 16.40
C LEU A 127 -20.55 1.13 15.23
N ASN A 128 -21.72 1.00 14.61
CA ASN A 128 -21.90 0.29 13.37
C ASN A 128 -21.88 1.29 12.23
N VAL A 129 -21.13 0.97 11.18
CA VAL A 129 -21.02 1.79 9.98
C VAL A 129 -21.55 1.01 8.80
N TYR A 130 -22.45 1.61 8.04
CA TYR A 130 -23.07 1.00 6.87
C TYR A 130 -22.83 1.82 5.63
N TRP A 131 -22.59 1.11 4.53
CA TRP A 131 -22.53 1.66 3.19
C TRP A 131 -23.73 1.12 2.43
N GLN A 132 -24.67 2.01 2.17
CA GLN A 132 -26.04 1.65 1.80
C GLN A 132 -26.71 0.82 2.91
N ASN A 133 -27.02 -0.44 2.65
CA ASN A 133 -27.61 -1.37 3.63
C ASN A 133 -26.63 -2.47 4.07
N GLU A 134 -25.37 -2.41 3.61
CA GLU A 134 -24.34 -3.39 3.95
C GLU A 134 -23.52 -2.89 5.14
N LEU A 135 -23.34 -3.75 6.14
CA LEU A 135 -22.50 -3.45 7.31
C LEU A 135 -21.03 -3.46 6.89
N VAL A 136 -20.35 -2.32 7.03
CA VAL A 136 -18.91 -2.17 6.77
C VAL A 136 -18.11 -2.64 7.98
N VAL A 137 -18.46 -2.14 9.16
CA VAL A 137 -17.80 -2.49 10.42
C VAL A 137 -18.76 -2.32 11.59
N ALA A 138 -18.59 -3.15 12.62
CA ALA A 138 -19.17 -2.97 13.95
C ALA A 138 -18.02 -2.84 14.96
N LEU A 139 -17.85 -1.65 15.52
CA LEU A 139 -16.89 -1.36 16.59
C LEU A 139 -17.56 -1.58 17.95
N ASP A 140 -16.81 -2.12 18.90
CA ASP A 140 -17.25 -2.46 20.26
C ASP A 140 -16.04 -2.32 21.18
N GLU A 141 -15.92 -1.15 21.82
CA GLU A 141 -14.76 -0.78 22.63
C GLU A 141 -15.17 -0.34 24.03
N SER A 142 -14.24 -0.41 24.98
CA SER A 142 -14.44 0.06 26.36
C SER A 142 -13.60 1.29 26.63
N GLY A 143 -14.24 2.33 27.17
CA GLY A 143 -13.58 3.52 27.68
C GLY A 143 -13.13 3.40 29.15
N GLU A 144 -13.30 2.24 29.80
CA GLU A 144 -12.86 2.06 31.18
C GLU A 144 -11.36 2.34 31.35
N GLY A 145 -11.03 3.22 32.29
CA GLY A 145 -9.64 3.60 32.58
C GLY A 145 -9.08 4.71 31.68
N LEU A 146 -9.83 5.16 30.67
CA LEU A 146 -9.48 6.36 29.91
C LEU A 146 -9.78 7.62 30.74
N SER A 147 -8.90 8.61 30.64
CA SER A 147 -9.04 9.93 31.29
C SER A 147 -9.30 11.07 30.31
N LYS A 148 -9.30 10.77 29.02
CA LYS A 148 -9.51 11.65 27.86
C LYS A 148 -9.90 10.79 26.65
N ASN A 149 -10.39 11.41 25.59
CA ASN A 149 -10.70 10.72 24.34
C ASN A 149 -9.44 10.04 23.78
N ASP A 150 -9.61 8.82 23.30
CA ASP A 150 -8.59 7.99 22.63
C ASP A 150 -9.03 7.73 21.19
N TRP A 151 -8.79 8.69 20.30
CA TRP A 151 -9.23 8.64 18.92
C TRP A 151 -8.40 7.66 18.09
N GLN A 152 -9.09 6.80 17.34
CA GLN A 152 -8.53 5.96 16.30
C GLN A 152 -9.17 6.27 14.96
N VAL A 153 -8.38 6.24 13.89
CA VAL A 153 -8.87 6.47 12.52
C VAL A 153 -9.14 5.13 11.85
N TYR A 154 -10.28 5.04 11.18
CA TYR A 154 -10.69 3.87 10.43
C TYR A 154 -10.88 4.23 8.97
N ASP A 155 -10.22 3.49 8.09
CA ASP A 155 -10.25 3.68 6.65
C ASP A 155 -10.81 2.44 5.95
N TYR A 156 -11.75 2.62 5.02
CA TYR A 156 -12.37 1.56 4.24
C TYR A 156 -12.47 1.94 2.77
N CYS A 157 -12.14 0.99 1.88
CA CYS A 157 -12.38 1.12 0.45
C CYS A 157 -13.69 0.44 0.07
N LEU A 158 -14.66 1.23 -0.38
CA LEU A 158 -16.04 0.82 -0.58
C LEU A 158 -16.47 1.08 -2.02
N GLU A 159 -16.97 0.07 -2.71
CA GLU A 159 -17.55 0.21 -4.05
C GLU A 159 -19.01 0.69 -3.93
N ALA A 160 -19.39 1.72 -4.70
CA ALA A 160 -20.78 2.11 -4.82
C ALA A 160 -21.49 1.27 -5.89
N ASN A 161 -22.69 0.78 -5.58
CA ASN A 161 -23.53 0.01 -6.51
C ASN A 161 -24.74 0.81 -7.03
N SER A 162 -24.74 2.12 -6.79
CA SER A 162 -25.82 3.03 -7.15
C SER A 162 -25.24 4.42 -7.41
N THR A 163 -26.07 5.34 -7.94
CA THR A 163 -25.67 6.74 -8.14
C THR A 163 -25.89 7.61 -6.89
N ASN A 164 -26.36 7.01 -5.79
CA ASN A 164 -26.61 7.70 -4.53
C ASN A 164 -26.51 6.72 -3.36
N THR A 165 -25.39 6.79 -2.64
CA THR A 165 -25.12 5.89 -1.52
C THR A 165 -25.47 6.52 -0.19
N THR A 166 -26.29 5.85 0.61
CA THR A 166 -26.56 6.25 1.99
C THR A 166 -25.40 5.76 2.87
N LEU A 167 -24.63 6.68 3.44
CA LEU A 167 -23.70 6.36 4.52
C LEU A 167 -24.45 6.50 5.85
N SER A 168 -24.38 5.50 6.74
CA SER A 168 -25.02 5.61 8.06
C SER A 168 -24.18 5.06 9.18
N PHE A 169 -24.32 5.69 10.34
CA PHE A 169 -23.70 5.34 11.60
C PHE A 169 -24.80 5.07 12.62
N ASP A 170 -24.67 3.99 13.39
CA ASP A 170 -25.60 3.71 14.47
C ASP A 170 -25.00 2.93 15.63
N ASN A 171 -25.71 2.93 16.76
CA ASN A 171 -25.42 2.10 17.92
C ASN A 171 -26.59 1.14 18.23
N LEU A 172 -27.37 0.69 17.24
CA LEU A 172 -28.62 -0.05 17.47
C LEU A 172 -28.46 -1.42 18.16
N ASN A 173 -27.22 -1.87 18.37
CA ASN A 173 -26.85 -3.09 19.09
C ASN A 173 -26.22 -2.83 20.47
N GLU A 174 -26.20 -1.58 20.93
CA GLU A 174 -25.74 -1.15 22.26
C GLU A 174 -26.83 -1.34 23.33
N THR A 175 -26.41 -1.42 24.59
CA THR A 175 -27.33 -1.31 25.73
C THR A 175 -27.58 0.17 26.02
N PRO A 176 -28.81 0.70 25.87
CA PRO A 176 -29.04 2.13 26.10
C PRO A 176 -28.80 2.49 27.56
N ASP A 177 -27.78 3.30 27.84
CA ASP A 177 -27.38 3.69 29.19
C ASP A 177 -27.04 5.19 29.37
N ASP A 178 -27.41 6.00 28.37
CA ASP A 178 -27.25 7.46 28.31
C ASP A 178 -25.81 7.92 28.05
N GLN A 179 -24.93 7.00 27.66
CA GLN A 179 -23.54 7.28 27.34
C GLN A 179 -23.12 6.38 26.20
N GLY A 180 -22.49 6.95 25.17
CA GLY A 180 -22.15 6.15 24.01
C GLY A 180 -20.93 6.64 23.26
N SER A 181 -20.70 5.97 22.14
CA SER A 181 -19.50 6.17 21.33
C SER A 181 -19.40 7.58 20.75
N TYR A 182 -18.15 8.04 20.62
CA TYR A 182 -17.84 9.29 19.93
C TYR A 182 -17.35 9.02 18.51
N PHE A 183 -17.78 9.84 17.56
CA PHE A 183 -17.19 9.84 16.21
C PHE A 183 -17.12 11.25 15.61
N ASP A 184 -16.13 11.41 14.72
CA ASP A 184 -15.71 12.70 14.18
C ASP A 184 -14.97 12.54 12.83
N ALA A 185 -14.71 13.64 12.14
CA ALA A 185 -13.90 13.73 10.92
C ALA A 185 -14.29 12.75 9.80
N VAL A 186 -15.60 12.57 9.60
CA VAL A 186 -16.13 11.68 8.56
C VAL A 186 -15.82 12.25 7.18
N SER A 187 -15.17 11.45 6.33
CA SER A 187 -14.90 11.81 4.95
C SER A 187 -15.12 10.64 4.00
N VAL A 188 -15.62 10.96 2.81
CA VAL A 188 -15.74 10.03 1.70
C VAL A 188 -15.17 10.68 0.46
N VAL A 189 -14.12 10.08 -0.09
CA VAL A 189 -13.41 10.61 -1.25
C VAL A 189 -13.39 9.61 -2.39
N ALA A 190 -13.79 10.06 -3.58
CA ALA A 190 -13.76 9.26 -4.79
C ALA A 190 -12.33 9.10 -5.30
N ASN A 191 -12.02 7.96 -5.93
CA ASN A 191 -10.75 7.74 -6.62
C ASN A 191 -9.51 7.96 -5.72
N SER A 192 -9.63 7.65 -4.43
CA SER A 192 -8.46 7.65 -3.55
C SER A 192 -7.44 6.64 -4.10
N PRO A 193 -6.19 7.04 -4.36
CA PRO A 193 -5.14 6.13 -4.82
C PRO A 193 -4.94 4.93 -3.89
N GLU A 194 -5.24 5.10 -2.61
CA GLU A 194 -5.19 4.04 -1.59
C GLU A 194 -6.30 2.99 -1.77
N CYS A 195 -7.33 3.28 -2.57
CA CYS A 195 -8.44 2.38 -2.87
C CYS A 195 -8.46 1.85 -4.31
N SER A 196 -7.45 2.18 -5.11
CA SER A 196 -7.26 1.55 -6.41
C SER A 196 -6.36 0.34 -6.27
N LEU A 197 -6.89 -0.85 -6.55
CA LEU A 197 -6.05 -2.03 -6.69
C LEU A 197 -5.23 -1.89 -7.99
N GLU A 198 -3.90 -1.94 -7.86
CA GLU A 198 -2.96 -1.96 -8.97
C GLU A 198 -2.27 -3.33 -9.05
N LYS A 199 -1.92 -3.77 -10.27
CA LYS A 199 -1.14 -4.99 -10.43
C LYS A 199 0.25 -4.79 -9.86
N GLY A 200 0.63 -5.63 -8.92
CA GLY A 200 1.98 -5.72 -8.39
C GLY A 200 2.86 -6.62 -9.24
N ASN A 201 4.16 -6.60 -8.96
CA ASN A 201 5.14 -7.43 -9.64
C ASN A 201 5.64 -8.53 -8.69
N ILE A 202 5.47 -9.79 -9.07
CA ILE A 202 6.24 -10.88 -8.46
C ILE A 202 7.46 -11.12 -9.34
N ILE A 203 8.65 -11.04 -8.74
CA ILE A 203 9.92 -11.42 -9.35
C ILE A 203 10.41 -12.67 -8.64
N VAL A 204 10.92 -13.65 -9.40
CA VAL A 204 11.51 -14.86 -8.85
C VAL A 204 12.93 -15.00 -9.37
N SER A 205 13.89 -15.15 -8.45
CA SER A 205 15.26 -15.58 -8.76
C SER A 205 15.44 -17.04 -8.35
N GLY A 206 15.96 -17.87 -9.26
CA GLY A 206 16.35 -19.25 -8.96
C GLY A 206 17.67 -19.38 -8.19
N ASP A 207 18.33 -18.28 -7.88
CA ASP A 207 19.68 -18.24 -7.30
C ASP A 207 19.83 -17.10 -6.29
N SER A 208 20.40 -17.37 -5.12
CA SER A 208 20.68 -16.37 -4.09
C SER A 208 22.04 -15.71 -4.25
N ASN A 209 22.99 -16.33 -4.95
CA ASN A 209 24.31 -15.76 -5.21
C ASN A 209 24.25 -14.50 -6.08
N VAL A 210 23.11 -14.21 -6.72
CA VAL A 210 22.87 -12.93 -7.40
C VAL A 210 23.04 -11.73 -6.45
N ILE A 211 22.75 -11.92 -5.16
CA ILE A 211 22.95 -10.93 -4.09
C ILE A 211 24.44 -10.77 -3.78
N ASN A 212 25.18 -11.88 -3.73
CA ASN A 212 26.63 -11.84 -3.50
C ASN A 212 27.35 -11.07 -4.59
N TYR A 213 26.97 -11.28 -5.85
CA TYR A 213 27.52 -10.52 -6.95
C TYR A 213 27.05 -9.06 -6.98
N ALA A 214 25.88 -8.73 -6.42
CA ALA A 214 25.47 -7.33 -6.29
C ALA A 214 26.29 -6.56 -5.25
N LEU A 215 26.59 -7.19 -4.11
CA LEU A 215 27.06 -6.50 -2.91
C LEU A 215 28.47 -6.89 -2.45
N GLY A 216 29.07 -7.91 -3.07
CA GLY A 216 30.39 -8.42 -2.71
C GLY A 216 30.41 -9.20 -1.39
N THR A 217 29.27 -9.73 -0.96
CA THR A 217 29.22 -10.64 0.19
C THR A 217 29.97 -11.93 -0.13
N SER A 218 30.41 -12.64 0.91
CA SER A 218 31.12 -13.93 0.76
C SER A 218 32.43 -13.86 -0.04
N ASN A 219 33.02 -12.67 -0.13
CA ASN A 219 34.22 -12.34 -0.93
C ASN A 219 34.03 -12.49 -2.45
N ASP A 220 32.78 -12.48 -2.93
CA ASP A 220 32.50 -12.43 -4.36
C ASP A 220 32.86 -11.06 -4.94
N THR A 221 33.28 -11.06 -6.20
CA THR A 221 33.55 -9.81 -6.93
C THR A 221 32.24 -9.15 -7.33
N ILE A 222 32.07 -7.88 -6.97
CA ILE A 222 30.89 -7.10 -7.35
C ILE A 222 30.76 -7.03 -8.87
N VAL A 223 29.58 -7.37 -9.37
CA VAL A 223 29.15 -7.23 -10.76
C VAL A 223 28.19 -6.05 -10.83
N PRO A 224 28.55 -4.94 -11.51
CA PRO A 224 27.74 -3.74 -11.53
C PRO A 224 26.30 -3.94 -12.00
N GLY A 225 26.05 -4.85 -12.95
CA GLY A 225 24.69 -5.10 -13.42
C GLY A 225 23.83 -5.88 -12.41
N ASN A 226 24.40 -6.77 -11.58
CA ASN A 226 23.65 -7.35 -10.46
C ASN A 226 23.22 -6.24 -9.48
N LYS A 227 24.13 -5.32 -9.14
CA LYS A 227 23.82 -4.18 -8.29
C LYS A 227 22.73 -3.28 -8.90
N GLN A 228 22.85 -2.98 -10.20
CA GLN A 228 21.88 -2.16 -10.92
C GLN A 228 20.48 -2.81 -10.94
N PHE A 229 20.39 -4.13 -11.09
CA PHE A 229 19.12 -4.85 -11.00
C PHE A 229 18.41 -4.60 -9.66
N PHE A 230 19.13 -4.70 -8.53
CA PHE A 230 18.55 -4.41 -7.21
C PHE A 230 18.14 -2.95 -7.04
N THR A 231 18.82 -2.00 -7.70
CA THR A 231 18.35 -0.60 -7.78
C THR A 231 17.04 -0.52 -8.58
N ASN A 232 16.96 -1.19 -9.73
CA ASN A 232 15.82 -1.07 -10.65
C ASN A 232 14.52 -1.66 -10.09
N ILE A 233 14.59 -2.76 -9.33
CA ILE A 233 13.39 -3.40 -8.75
C ILE A 233 12.75 -2.57 -7.63
N LEU A 234 13.49 -1.64 -7.03
CA LEU A 234 12.90 -0.62 -6.15
C LEU A 234 12.27 0.52 -6.97
N GLY A 235 12.87 0.85 -8.12
CA GLY A 235 12.35 1.87 -9.02
C GLY A 235 12.31 3.25 -8.37
N SER A 236 11.13 3.86 -8.27
CA SER A 236 10.90 5.13 -7.57
C SER A 236 10.48 4.97 -6.11
N GLY A 237 10.33 3.74 -5.61
CA GLY A 237 9.97 3.47 -4.22
C GLY A 237 11.05 3.89 -3.22
N ASP A 238 10.66 4.03 -1.97
CA ASP A 238 11.51 4.44 -0.85
C ASP A 238 11.34 3.58 0.42
N SER A 239 10.55 2.50 0.35
CA SER A 239 10.32 1.58 1.46
C SER A 239 10.59 0.12 1.11
N VAL A 240 11.47 -0.55 1.87
CA VAL A 240 11.91 -1.92 1.59
C VAL A 240 11.91 -2.81 2.84
N VAL A 241 11.18 -3.92 2.80
CA VAL A 241 11.24 -4.97 3.83
C VAL A 241 11.98 -6.19 3.27
N ILE A 242 12.89 -6.74 4.07
CA ILE A 242 13.72 -7.88 3.67
C ILE A 242 13.62 -8.97 4.72
N GLU A 243 13.14 -10.14 4.30
CA GLU A 243 13.11 -11.35 5.09
C GLU A 243 14.24 -12.29 4.64
N GLN A 244 14.92 -12.94 5.59
CA GLN A 244 15.83 -14.04 5.27
C GLN A 244 15.60 -15.22 6.20
N GLY A 245 15.08 -16.32 5.66
CA GLY A 245 14.78 -17.53 6.42
C GLY A 245 15.99 -18.44 6.61
N TYR A 246 16.73 -18.74 5.54
CA TYR A 246 17.87 -19.65 5.55
C TYR A 246 19.16 -18.92 5.93
N ASN A 247 19.50 -18.99 7.21
CA ASN A 247 20.78 -18.55 7.75
C ASN A 247 21.67 -19.77 8.06
N SER A 248 22.09 -20.50 7.02
CA SER A 248 23.07 -21.57 7.25
C SER A 248 24.44 -21.01 7.62
N ALA A 249 25.17 -21.77 8.44
CA ALA A 249 26.55 -21.48 8.81
C ALA A 249 27.56 -21.49 7.63
N SER A 250 27.12 -21.69 6.38
CA SER A 250 28.00 -21.48 5.22
C SER A 250 28.13 -19.99 4.92
N ALA A 251 29.35 -19.50 4.89
CA ALA A 251 29.68 -18.08 4.68
C ALA A 251 29.13 -17.49 3.36
N SER A 252 28.65 -18.32 2.42
CA SER A 252 28.12 -17.91 1.11
C SER A 252 26.72 -17.28 1.15
N HIS A 253 25.92 -17.50 2.19
CA HIS A 253 24.55 -16.96 2.30
C HIS A 253 24.33 -16.13 3.57
N ALA A 254 25.33 -16.10 4.46
CA ALA A 254 25.27 -15.33 5.70
C ALA A 254 25.21 -13.83 5.40
N ASN A 255 24.31 -13.13 6.10
CA ASN A 255 24.16 -11.67 6.09
C ASN A 255 23.71 -11.07 4.75
N GLN A 256 23.15 -11.84 3.82
CA GLN A 256 22.60 -11.30 2.56
C GLN A 256 21.51 -10.26 2.81
N GLY A 257 20.55 -10.57 3.70
CA GLY A 257 19.47 -9.64 4.05
C GLY A 257 19.98 -8.36 4.72
N ILE A 258 20.96 -8.47 5.63
CA ILE A 258 21.62 -7.32 6.26
C ILE A 258 22.34 -6.46 5.21
N ALA A 259 23.06 -7.11 4.27
CA ALA A 259 23.79 -6.40 3.22
C ALA A 259 22.84 -5.65 2.28
N LEU A 260 21.72 -6.27 1.88
CA LEU A 260 20.69 -5.61 1.07
C LEU A 260 20.02 -4.47 1.83
N SER A 261 19.69 -4.64 3.12
CA SER A 261 19.09 -3.56 3.91
C SER A 261 20.04 -2.35 3.99
N ASN A 262 21.33 -2.57 4.20
CA ASN A 262 22.33 -1.50 4.17
C ASN A 262 22.47 -0.88 2.77
N PHE A 263 22.36 -1.69 1.71
CA PHE A 263 22.38 -1.18 0.34
C PHE A 263 21.23 -0.21 0.07
N TYR A 264 19.99 -0.57 0.41
CA TYR A 264 18.82 0.31 0.22
C TYR A 264 18.86 1.55 1.09
N LYS A 265 19.33 1.45 2.34
CA LYS A 265 19.59 2.62 3.21
C LYS A 265 20.58 3.59 2.57
N ASN A 266 21.61 3.08 1.90
CA ASN A 266 22.59 3.91 1.20
C ASN A 266 22.03 4.54 -0.10
N LEU A 267 20.93 4.02 -0.64
CA LEU A 267 20.19 4.66 -1.74
C LEU A 267 19.22 5.74 -1.25
N GLY A 268 18.98 5.84 0.07
CA GLY A 268 18.08 6.80 0.68
C GLY A 268 16.69 6.24 1.03
N ALA A 269 16.44 4.96 0.79
CA ALA A 269 15.20 4.29 1.17
C ALA A 269 15.20 3.92 2.67
N SER A 270 14.01 3.90 3.27
CA SER A 270 13.77 3.17 4.51
C SER A 270 13.93 1.67 4.23
N SER A 271 14.57 0.96 5.17
CA SER A 271 14.69 -0.49 5.02
C SER A 271 14.74 -1.23 6.36
N GLU A 272 13.92 -2.26 6.46
CA GLU A 272 13.88 -3.18 7.58
C GLU A 272 14.38 -4.57 7.18
N PHE A 273 15.16 -5.18 8.07
CA PHE A 273 15.58 -6.57 7.93
C PHE A 273 14.93 -7.39 9.05
N ILE A 274 14.11 -8.34 8.66
CA ILE A 274 13.38 -9.23 9.57
C ILE A 274 13.90 -10.66 9.46
N THR A 275 13.86 -11.36 10.58
CA THR A 275 14.22 -12.79 10.70
C THR A 275 13.07 -13.62 11.29
N THR A 276 11.95 -12.97 11.54
CA THR A 276 10.69 -13.55 12.01
C THR A 276 9.68 -13.56 10.87
N PRO A 277 8.65 -14.43 10.94
CA PRO A 277 7.50 -14.36 10.04
C PRO A 277 6.91 -12.94 9.95
N LEU A 278 6.23 -12.64 8.84
CA LEU A 278 5.53 -11.36 8.68
C LEU A 278 4.40 -11.24 9.72
N ASN A 279 4.37 -10.11 10.41
CA ASN A 279 3.26 -9.75 11.30
C ASN A 279 2.21 -8.95 10.52
N THR A 280 1.01 -8.82 11.09
CA THR A 280 -0.04 -7.97 10.52
C THR A 280 0.44 -6.52 10.37
N GLY A 281 0.20 -5.93 9.21
CA GLY A 281 0.62 -4.58 8.83
C GLY A 281 2.11 -4.42 8.52
N ALA A 282 2.88 -5.51 8.48
CA ALA A 282 4.33 -5.44 8.24
C ALA A 282 4.68 -4.92 6.85
N LEU A 283 3.77 -5.04 5.87
CA LEU A 283 3.99 -4.57 4.50
C LEU A 283 3.14 -3.34 4.12
N THR A 284 2.44 -2.72 5.07
CA THR A 284 1.69 -1.49 4.82
C THR A 284 2.62 -0.36 4.39
N GLY A 285 2.38 0.21 3.21
CA GLY A 285 3.19 1.29 2.64
C GLY A 285 4.61 0.87 2.23
N VAL A 286 4.85 -0.43 2.03
CA VAL A 286 6.13 -0.95 1.54
C VAL A 286 6.11 -1.09 0.02
N ASP A 287 7.13 -0.54 -0.66
CA ASP A 287 7.22 -0.61 -2.13
C ASP A 287 7.84 -1.92 -2.62
N LEU A 288 8.78 -2.48 -1.83
CA LEU A 288 9.54 -3.67 -2.18
C LEU A 288 9.67 -4.62 -0.99
N PHE A 289 9.15 -5.84 -1.14
CA PHE A 289 9.41 -6.94 -0.23
C PHE A 289 10.36 -7.95 -0.87
N ILE A 290 11.43 -8.34 -0.16
CA ILE A 290 12.38 -9.37 -0.62
C ILE A 290 12.39 -10.52 0.38
N SER A 291 11.96 -11.71 -0.04
CA SER A 291 12.10 -12.94 0.73
C SER A 291 13.28 -13.76 0.22
N ILE A 292 14.30 -13.90 1.08
CA ILE A 292 15.54 -14.58 0.77
C ILE A 292 15.55 -15.95 1.44
N LEU A 293 15.45 -16.98 0.62
CA LEU A 293 15.54 -18.36 1.06
C LEU A 293 14.60 -18.69 2.25
N PRO A 294 13.27 -18.52 2.10
CA PRO A 294 12.32 -18.72 3.20
C PRO A 294 12.35 -20.16 3.71
N ASN A 295 12.67 -20.31 4.99
CA ASN A 295 12.86 -21.62 5.62
C ASN A 295 11.55 -22.31 6.00
N ASN A 296 10.49 -21.53 6.18
CA ASN A 296 9.17 -21.99 6.52
C ASN A 296 8.21 -21.67 5.37
N SER A 297 7.13 -22.43 5.26
CA SER A 297 6.03 -22.09 4.36
C SER A 297 5.31 -20.85 4.90
N PHE A 298 4.96 -19.93 4.01
CA PHE A 298 4.19 -18.74 4.35
C PHE A 298 2.80 -19.13 4.84
N GLN A 299 2.38 -18.55 5.96
CA GLN A 299 1.03 -18.72 6.49
C GLN A 299 0.04 -17.79 5.78
N SER A 300 -1.26 -18.07 5.91
CA SER A 300 -2.31 -17.28 5.25
C SER A 300 -2.25 -15.79 5.59
N GLY A 301 -1.91 -15.43 6.84
CA GLY A 301 -1.71 -14.04 7.25
C GLY A 301 -0.54 -13.37 6.54
N GLU A 302 0.57 -14.09 6.34
CA GLU A 302 1.75 -13.57 5.63
C GLU A 302 1.44 -13.38 4.14
N LEU A 303 0.73 -14.33 3.53
CA LEU A 303 0.28 -14.22 2.13
C LEU A 303 -0.72 -13.07 1.94
N SER A 304 -1.55 -12.79 2.95
CA SER A 304 -2.43 -11.62 2.95
C SER A 304 -1.65 -10.30 2.95
N GLU A 305 -0.57 -10.20 3.73
CA GLU A 305 0.32 -9.01 3.71
C GLU A 305 0.97 -8.84 2.33
N ILE A 306 1.50 -9.93 1.76
CA ILE A 306 2.16 -9.91 0.45
C ILE A 306 1.14 -9.56 -0.65
N GLY A 307 -0.06 -10.13 -0.59
CA GLY A 307 -1.16 -9.80 -1.50
C GLY A 307 -1.58 -8.34 -1.39
N GLY A 308 -1.65 -7.80 -0.17
CA GLY A 308 -1.89 -6.38 0.08
C GLY A 308 -0.85 -5.50 -0.60
N LEU A 309 0.45 -5.79 -0.43
CA LEU A 309 1.52 -5.05 -1.12
C LEU A 309 1.38 -5.13 -2.65
N LEU A 310 1.15 -6.33 -3.19
CA LEU A 310 1.00 -6.52 -4.63
C LEU A 310 -0.20 -5.74 -5.18
N ASN A 311 -1.32 -5.77 -4.48
CA ASN A 311 -2.54 -5.07 -4.87
C ASN A 311 -2.43 -3.55 -4.79
N HIS A 312 -1.36 -2.98 -4.25
CA HIS A 312 -1.07 -1.54 -4.32
C HIS A 312 0.08 -1.23 -5.29
N GLY A 313 0.37 -2.14 -6.23
CA GLY A 313 1.40 -1.94 -7.26
C GLY A 313 2.84 -2.22 -6.79
N GLY A 314 3.01 -2.72 -5.56
CA GLY A 314 4.32 -3.04 -4.99
C GLY A 314 5.02 -4.20 -5.70
N THR A 315 6.30 -4.39 -5.39
CA THR A 315 7.12 -5.48 -5.93
C THR A 315 7.50 -6.48 -4.85
N VAL A 316 7.37 -7.77 -5.16
CA VAL A 316 7.82 -8.88 -4.33
C VAL A 316 8.94 -9.61 -5.06
N LEU A 317 10.09 -9.81 -4.42
CA LEU A 317 11.16 -10.65 -4.92
C LEU A 317 11.31 -11.90 -4.05
N PHE A 318 11.03 -13.08 -4.61
CA PHE A 318 11.42 -14.36 -4.02
C PHE A 318 12.78 -14.79 -4.54
N VAL A 319 13.69 -15.14 -3.62
CA VAL A 319 15.03 -15.60 -3.94
C VAL A 319 15.19 -17.03 -3.45
N GLY A 320 15.11 -17.97 -4.38
CA GLY A 320 15.44 -19.37 -4.14
C GLY A 320 16.92 -19.66 -4.35
N GLU A 321 17.23 -20.94 -4.49
CA GLU A 321 18.59 -21.43 -4.72
C GLU A 321 18.57 -22.69 -5.58
N ASN A 322 19.72 -23.32 -5.75
CA ASN A 322 19.85 -24.67 -6.28
C ASN A 322 18.87 -25.67 -5.61
N SER A 323 18.67 -26.83 -6.22
CA SER A 323 17.79 -27.87 -5.67
C SER A 323 18.56 -29.03 -5.02
N ASN A 324 19.66 -28.71 -4.33
CA ASN A 324 20.34 -29.68 -3.47
C ASN A 324 19.54 -29.88 -2.17
N SER A 325 19.89 -30.90 -1.38
CA SER A 325 19.13 -31.28 -0.18
C SER A 325 18.93 -30.16 0.86
N ALA A 326 19.78 -29.14 0.86
CA ALA A 326 19.67 -28.01 1.78
C ALA A 326 18.61 -26.98 1.36
N PHE A 327 18.26 -26.93 0.07
CA PHE A 327 17.45 -25.85 -0.51
C PHE A 327 16.15 -26.33 -1.19
N ILE A 328 15.93 -27.64 -1.29
CA ILE A 328 14.65 -28.19 -1.78
C ILE A 328 13.47 -27.64 -0.99
N ALA A 329 13.54 -27.62 0.34
CA ALA A 329 12.46 -27.12 1.19
C ALA A 329 12.21 -25.63 0.95
N VAL A 330 13.28 -24.84 0.83
CA VAL A 330 13.22 -23.40 0.54
C VAL A 330 12.51 -23.13 -0.79
N ASN A 331 12.93 -23.81 -1.87
CA ASN A 331 12.31 -23.66 -3.19
C ASN A 331 10.85 -24.12 -3.18
N ASN A 332 10.51 -25.17 -2.43
CA ASN A 332 9.14 -25.63 -2.27
C ASN A 332 8.27 -24.59 -1.54
N ASN A 333 8.77 -23.95 -0.49
CA ASN A 333 8.05 -22.89 0.21
C ASN A 333 7.71 -21.71 -0.72
N ILE A 334 8.67 -21.30 -1.57
CA ILE A 334 8.44 -20.27 -2.59
C ILE A 334 7.39 -20.75 -3.60
N ASN A 335 7.52 -21.97 -4.12
CA ASN A 335 6.58 -22.51 -5.11
C ASN A 335 5.15 -22.61 -4.57
N SER A 336 4.96 -22.98 -3.29
CA SER A 336 3.65 -22.97 -2.64
C SER A 336 3.09 -21.55 -2.53
N ALA A 337 3.89 -20.57 -2.09
CA ALA A 337 3.44 -19.18 -2.02
C ALA A 337 3.04 -18.62 -3.40
N LEU A 338 3.82 -18.92 -4.45
CA LEU A 338 3.50 -18.56 -5.83
C LEU A 338 2.16 -19.18 -6.27
N GLU A 339 1.89 -20.43 -5.91
CA GLU A 339 0.63 -21.10 -6.21
C GLU A 339 -0.56 -20.47 -5.51
N GLU A 340 -0.43 -20.22 -4.20
CA GLU A 340 -1.49 -19.64 -3.38
C GLU A 340 -1.83 -18.20 -3.79
N MET A 341 -0.85 -17.44 -4.27
CA MET A 341 -1.07 -16.10 -4.84
C MET A 341 -1.50 -16.11 -6.31
N GLY A 342 -1.65 -17.28 -6.94
CA GLY A 342 -2.12 -17.40 -8.33
C GLY A 342 -1.05 -17.17 -9.41
N SER A 343 0.23 -17.05 -9.05
CA SER A 343 1.33 -16.95 -10.02
C SER A 343 1.57 -18.28 -10.74
N THR A 344 1.90 -18.18 -12.03
CA THR A 344 2.27 -19.33 -12.87
C THR A 344 3.74 -19.73 -12.72
N MET A 345 4.58 -18.86 -12.16
CA MET A 345 6.02 -19.09 -12.06
C MET A 345 6.38 -20.21 -11.09
N ARG A 346 7.43 -20.98 -11.38
CA ARG A 346 7.96 -22.02 -10.48
C ARG A 346 9.48 -22.11 -10.54
N ILE A 347 10.13 -22.36 -9.40
CA ILE A 347 11.55 -22.70 -9.31
C ILE A 347 11.73 -24.20 -9.54
N ILE A 348 12.59 -24.56 -10.50
CA ILE A 348 12.90 -25.92 -10.91
C ILE A 348 14.41 -26.16 -10.88
N GLY A 349 14.86 -27.23 -10.24
CA GLY A 349 16.29 -27.55 -10.12
C GLY A 349 17.01 -27.70 -11.47
N ALA A 350 18.14 -27.00 -11.63
CA ALA A 350 18.91 -27.01 -12.87
C ALA A 350 20.45 -26.91 -12.69
N GLY A 351 20.95 -26.23 -11.65
CA GLY A 351 22.39 -26.12 -11.39
C GLY A 351 23.12 -25.16 -12.35
N LEU A 352 22.50 -24.02 -12.63
CA LEU A 352 22.92 -23.08 -13.68
C LEU A 352 24.00 -22.11 -13.16
N THR A 353 25.12 -22.02 -13.88
CA THR A 353 26.21 -21.09 -13.57
C THR A 353 26.60 -20.28 -14.80
N GLY A 354 26.73 -18.96 -14.66
CA GLY A 354 27.17 -18.14 -15.77
C GLY A 354 27.04 -16.64 -15.54
N THR A 355 27.34 -15.90 -16.61
CA THR A 355 27.12 -14.46 -16.68
C THR A 355 26.29 -14.17 -17.92
N ALA A 356 25.05 -13.72 -17.72
CA ALA A 356 24.21 -13.22 -18.79
C ALA A 356 24.71 -11.85 -19.28
N SER A 357 24.62 -11.61 -20.58
CA SER A 357 24.96 -10.33 -21.22
C SER A 357 24.27 -10.22 -22.59
N GLY A 358 24.13 -9.01 -23.12
CA GLY A 358 23.51 -8.78 -24.43
C GLY A 358 22.09 -9.36 -24.48
N SER A 359 21.80 -10.20 -25.49
CA SER A 359 20.47 -10.81 -25.72
C SER A 359 19.94 -11.69 -24.57
N LYS A 360 20.77 -12.01 -23.57
CA LYS A 360 20.39 -12.82 -22.40
C LYS A 360 19.79 -11.97 -21.28
N ILE A 361 19.77 -10.66 -21.45
CA ILE A 361 19.13 -9.71 -20.54
C ILE A 361 17.99 -9.10 -21.33
N ALA A 362 16.76 -9.31 -20.85
CA ALA A 362 15.57 -8.82 -21.54
C ALA A 362 15.53 -7.28 -21.51
N ASN A 363 14.82 -6.67 -22.45
CA ASN A 363 14.52 -5.25 -22.41
C ASN A 363 13.28 -5.03 -21.53
N HIS A 364 13.50 -4.68 -20.26
CA HIS A 364 12.46 -4.50 -19.25
C HIS A 364 12.85 -3.35 -18.29
N PRO A 365 11.90 -2.61 -17.68
CA PRO A 365 12.22 -1.59 -16.67
C PRO A 365 13.21 -2.10 -15.60
N PHE A 366 12.99 -3.30 -15.07
CA PHE A 366 13.86 -3.96 -14.07
C PHE A 366 15.28 -4.31 -14.57
N THR A 367 15.53 -4.31 -15.87
CA THR A 367 16.84 -4.63 -16.45
C THR A 367 17.47 -3.44 -17.17
N THR A 368 16.91 -2.24 -17.02
CA THR A 368 17.50 -0.99 -17.55
C THR A 368 18.95 -0.84 -17.05
N ASP A 369 19.87 -0.56 -17.97
CA ASP A 369 21.31 -0.42 -17.71
C ASP A 369 22.02 -1.66 -17.08
N VAL A 370 21.36 -2.81 -17.04
CA VAL A 370 21.99 -4.08 -16.65
C VAL A 370 22.76 -4.64 -17.84
N SER A 371 24.07 -4.40 -17.89
CA SER A 371 24.95 -4.86 -18.98
C SER A 371 25.49 -6.29 -18.80
N SER A 372 25.54 -6.77 -17.56
CA SER A 372 25.96 -8.13 -17.20
C SER A 372 25.28 -8.58 -15.92
N PHE A 373 24.92 -9.86 -15.82
CA PHE A 373 24.27 -10.41 -14.64
C PHE A 373 24.81 -11.80 -14.33
N ARG A 374 25.40 -11.98 -13.14
CA ARG A 374 26.09 -13.21 -12.73
C ARG A 374 25.27 -14.00 -11.71
N TYR A 375 25.34 -15.31 -11.84
CA TYR A 375 24.68 -16.32 -11.00
C TYR A 375 25.57 -17.58 -10.98
N ASN A 376 25.43 -18.42 -9.96
CA ASN A 376 26.29 -19.57 -9.76
C ASN A 376 25.60 -20.73 -9.02
N GLY A 377 25.21 -21.76 -9.78
CA GLY A 377 24.71 -23.01 -9.25
C GLY A 377 23.20 -23.02 -9.02
N GLY A 378 22.50 -21.94 -9.33
CA GLY A 378 21.06 -21.79 -9.07
C GLY A 378 20.14 -22.75 -9.83
N SER A 379 18.88 -22.74 -9.41
CA SER A 379 17.76 -23.35 -10.15
C SER A 379 17.35 -22.46 -11.33
N LYS A 380 16.51 -23.00 -12.23
CA LYS A 380 15.83 -22.20 -13.24
C LYS A 380 14.46 -21.77 -12.75
N VAL A 381 13.91 -20.72 -13.35
CA VAL A 381 12.52 -20.32 -13.21
C VAL A 381 11.77 -20.71 -14.48
N GLU A 382 10.60 -21.34 -14.33
CA GLU A 382 9.67 -21.64 -15.42
C GLU A 382 8.48 -20.69 -15.39
N ASN A 383 7.86 -20.46 -16.56
CA ASN A 383 6.78 -19.50 -16.82
C ASN A 383 7.18 -18.05 -16.53
N GLY A 384 6.20 -17.13 -16.48
CA GLY A 384 6.44 -15.70 -16.38
C GLY A 384 7.17 -15.11 -17.60
N THR A 385 7.52 -13.82 -17.49
CA THR A 385 8.35 -13.11 -18.45
C THR A 385 9.79 -13.14 -17.96
N ALA A 386 10.68 -13.76 -18.73
CA ALA A 386 12.09 -13.83 -18.39
C ALA A 386 12.74 -12.42 -18.36
N LEU A 387 13.43 -12.09 -17.27
CA LEU A 387 14.28 -10.91 -17.15
C LEU A 387 15.74 -11.25 -17.49
N ILE A 388 16.22 -12.39 -16.98
CA ILE A 388 17.59 -12.87 -17.16
C ILE A 388 17.55 -14.31 -17.65
N TYR A 389 18.08 -14.54 -18.84
CA TYR A 389 18.28 -15.88 -19.40
C TYR A 389 19.64 -16.45 -19.00
N HIS A 390 19.70 -17.78 -18.95
CA HIS A 390 20.94 -18.53 -18.87
C HIS A 390 21.76 -18.38 -20.16
N THR A 391 23.02 -18.83 -20.14
CA THR A 391 23.92 -18.79 -21.29
C THR A 391 23.42 -19.62 -22.48
N ASP A 392 22.46 -20.54 -22.27
CA ASP A 392 21.77 -21.31 -23.30
C ASP A 392 20.65 -20.53 -24.04
N ASN A 393 20.32 -19.30 -23.64
CA ASN A 393 19.20 -18.46 -24.12
C ASN A 393 17.79 -19.05 -23.95
N THR A 394 17.62 -20.10 -23.17
CA THR A 394 16.32 -20.80 -23.02
C THR A 394 15.90 -20.94 -21.56
N SER A 395 16.84 -21.28 -20.68
CA SER A 395 16.57 -21.38 -19.26
C SER A 395 16.50 -19.98 -18.65
N GLN A 396 15.51 -19.71 -17.80
CA GLN A 396 15.37 -18.42 -17.13
C GLN A 396 16.02 -18.51 -15.75
N ILE A 397 16.81 -17.52 -15.37
CA ILE A 397 17.39 -17.39 -14.02
C ILE A 397 16.50 -16.49 -13.16
N VAL A 398 16.01 -15.42 -13.76
CA VAL A 398 15.11 -14.46 -13.14
C VAL A 398 13.93 -14.20 -14.08
N ALA A 399 12.72 -14.27 -13.55
CA ALA A 399 11.48 -13.98 -14.26
C ALA A 399 10.56 -13.09 -13.44
N VAL A 400 9.58 -12.47 -14.10
CA VAL A 400 8.57 -11.61 -13.49
C VAL A 400 7.17 -11.95 -13.99
N GLU A 401 6.17 -11.73 -13.15
CA GLU A 401 4.75 -11.78 -13.47
C GLU A 401 4.04 -10.61 -12.80
N GLU A 402 3.16 -9.92 -13.55
CA GLU A 402 2.26 -8.90 -13.00
C GLU A 402 0.96 -9.55 -12.54
N ILE A 403 0.56 -9.31 -11.29
CA ILE A 403 -0.59 -9.99 -10.69
C ILE A 403 -1.44 -9.07 -9.82
N LEU A 404 -2.74 -9.36 -9.79
CA LEU A 404 -3.66 -8.93 -8.74
C LEU A 404 -3.99 -10.19 -7.93
N VAL A 405 -3.84 -10.11 -6.61
CA VAL A 405 -4.15 -11.21 -5.70
C VAL A 405 -5.59 -11.03 -5.25
N GLU A 406 -6.49 -11.92 -5.70
CA GLU A 406 -7.92 -11.90 -5.39
C GLU A 406 -8.25 -12.41 -3.98
#